data_AF-A0A953VK87-F1
#
_entry.id   AF-A0A953VK87-F1
#
_cell.length_a   1.000
_cell.length_b   1.000
_cell.length_c   1.000
_cell.angle_alpha   90.00
_cell.angle_beta   90.00
_cell.angle_gamma   90.00
#
_symmetry.space_group_name_H-M   'P 1'
#
loop_
_entity.id
_entity.type
_entity.pdbx_description
1 polymer ?
#
loop_
_entity_poly.entity_id
_entity_poly.type
_entity_poly.pdbx_seq_one_letter_code
_entity_poly.pdbx_strand_id
1 'polypeptide(L)'
;MQETDLYQPIKHYLEGQGYKVKAEVMDCDLVACRGDEPPLLVELKLNLSIALLLQGVDRLALSDLVYIAVPKGKGAGWRARLKGAVKLCRRLGLGLITVRLGAAPLVEVHADPLPYTPRKNRKRQVALLREFSRRVGDQNKGGQVGRPVVTAYRQDALRLAAALKLLESARPAELAKSECVPTAGAILQRDYYGWFLRINRGVYTLSEAGHAALGQFDDVVAAIEAAE
;
A
#
# COMPACT_ATOMS: atom_id res chain seq x y z
N MET A 1 23.90 0.56 23.08
CA MET A 1 22.65 -0.21 23.18
C MET A 1 22.91 -1.57 22.58
N GLN A 2 22.73 -2.61 23.37
CA GLN A 2 22.91 -4.01 23.01
C GLN A 2 21.56 -4.72 23.07
N GLU A 3 21.44 -5.87 22.42
CA GLU A 3 20.18 -6.64 22.41
C GLU A 3 19.80 -7.11 23.82
N THR A 4 20.80 -7.41 24.64
CA THR A 4 20.66 -7.74 26.07
C THR A 4 19.98 -6.63 26.88
N ASP A 5 20.02 -5.36 26.44
CA ASP A 5 19.31 -4.25 27.09
C ASP A 5 17.77 -4.41 27.00
N LEU A 6 17.26 -5.19 26.03
CA LEU A 6 15.83 -5.47 25.86
C LEU A 6 15.33 -6.58 26.79
N TYR A 7 16.22 -7.50 27.17
CA TYR A 7 15.85 -8.72 27.88
C TYR A 7 15.23 -8.42 29.25
N GLN A 8 15.91 -7.64 30.09
CA GLN A 8 15.46 -7.41 31.47
C GLN A 8 14.09 -6.72 31.56
N PRO A 9 13.80 -5.65 30.79
CA PRO A 9 12.47 -5.05 30.79
C PRO A 9 11.35 -6.04 30.42
N ILE A 10 11.57 -6.88 29.40
CA ILE A 10 10.56 -7.84 28.94
C ILE A 10 10.41 -8.98 29.94
N LYS A 11 11.51 -9.47 30.50
CA LYS A 11 11.50 -10.45 31.57
C LYS A 11 10.65 -9.98 32.75
N HIS A 12 10.93 -8.80 33.31
CA HIS A 12 10.15 -8.26 34.43
C HIS A 12 8.67 -8.07 34.07
N TYR A 13 8.38 -7.61 32.86
CA TYR A 13 7.01 -7.45 32.37
C TYR A 13 6.23 -8.77 32.33
N LEU A 14 6.88 -9.87 31.92
CA LEU A 14 6.26 -11.20 31.86
C LEU A 14 6.21 -11.86 33.24
N GLU A 15 7.25 -11.74 34.07
CA GLU A 15 7.25 -12.24 35.45
C GLU A 15 6.14 -11.58 36.28
N GLY A 16 5.88 -10.28 36.08
CA GLY A 16 4.74 -9.58 36.68
C GLY A 16 3.37 -10.13 36.26
N GLN A 17 3.30 -10.94 35.20
CA GLN A 17 2.10 -11.65 34.75
C GLN A 17 2.08 -13.13 35.17
N GLY A 18 3.03 -13.54 36.03
CA GLY A 18 3.12 -14.89 36.58
C GLY A 18 3.92 -15.88 35.72
N TYR A 19 4.62 -15.42 34.69
CA TYR A 19 5.51 -16.30 33.90
C TYR A 19 6.83 -16.57 34.63
N LYS A 20 7.37 -17.77 34.44
CA LYS A 20 8.77 -18.08 34.71
C LYS A 20 9.57 -17.86 33.43
N VAL A 21 10.56 -16.97 33.46
CA VAL A 21 11.29 -16.52 32.27
C VAL A 21 12.74 -16.97 32.30
N LYS A 22 13.24 -17.50 31.18
CA LYS A 22 14.65 -17.88 30.95
C LYS A 22 15.12 -17.35 29.60
N ALA A 23 16.41 -17.05 29.49
CA ALA A 23 17.07 -16.66 28.24
C ALA A 23 17.70 -17.88 27.55
N GLU A 24 17.95 -17.76 26.24
CA GLU A 24 18.81 -18.66 25.46
C GLU A 24 18.43 -20.15 25.57
N VAL A 25 17.13 -20.43 25.55
CA VAL A 25 16.62 -21.82 25.56
C VAL A 25 16.35 -22.23 24.13
N MET A 26 17.08 -23.24 23.63
CA MET A 26 16.93 -23.75 22.24
C MET A 26 17.01 -22.61 21.20
N ASP A 27 18.01 -21.74 21.36
CA ASP A 27 18.26 -20.56 20.50
C ASP A 27 17.13 -19.51 20.50
N CYS A 28 16.19 -19.57 21.43
CA CYS A 28 15.22 -18.50 21.66
C CYS A 28 15.81 -17.48 22.65
N ASP A 29 15.83 -16.20 22.27
CA ASP A 29 16.37 -15.14 23.13
C ASP A 29 15.65 -15.09 24.50
N LEU A 30 14.34 -15.33 24.52
CA LEU A 30 13.53 -15.40 25.75
C LEU A 30 12.40 -16.44 25.61
N VAL A 31 12.30 -17.31 26.62
CA VAL A 31 11.21 -18.28 26.79
C VAL A 31 10.52 -18.04 28.13
N ALA A 32 9.19 -17.95 28.10
CA ALA A 32 8.36 -17.70 29.26
C ALA A 32 7.27 -18.78 29.38
N CYS A 33 7.21 -19.47 30.52
CA CYS A 33 6.21 -20.52 30.77
C CYS A 33 5.33 -20.17 31.99
N ARG A 34 4.04 -20.51 31.93
CA ARG A 34 3.08 -20.31 33.04
C ARG A 34 2.15 -21.51 33.18
N GLY A 35 2.33 -22.28 34.26
CA GLY A 35 1.57 -23.52 34.47
C GLY A 35 1.72 -24.47 33.28
N ASP A 36 0.58 -24.96 32.78
CA ASP A 36 0.49 -25.87 31.62
C ASP A 36 0.14 -25.13 30.31
N GLU A 37 0.20 -23.79 30.29
CA GLU A 37 0.00 -23.01 29.06
C GLU A 37 1.14 -23.24 28.06
N PRO A 38 0.89 -23.11 26.74
CA PRO A 38 1.96 -23.14 25.74
C PRO A 38 3.07 -22.11 26.05
N PRO A 39 4.34 -22.39 25.71
CA PRO A 39 5.43 -21.48 26.00
C PRO A 39 5.30 -20.19 25.18
N LEU A 40 5.50 -19.03 25.81
CA LEU A 40 5.61 -17.75 25.13
C LEU A 40 7.07 -17.52 24.72
N LEU A 41 7.29 -17.26 23.44
CA LEU A 41 8.63 -17.09 22.85
C LEU A 41 8.82 -15.64 22.42
N VAL A 42 9.98 -15.05 22.69
CA VAL A 42 10.31 -13.69 22.23
C VAL A 42 11.69 -13.65 21.59
N GLU A 43 11.75 -13.19 20.35
CA GLU A 43 13.00 -12.88 19.64
C GLU A 43 13.32 -11.39 19.78
N LEU A 44 14.54 -11.03 20.16
CA LEU A 44 14.97 -9.67 20.52
C LEU A 44 15.98 -9.14 19.51
N LYS A 45 15.70 -8.02 18.84
CA LYS A 45 16.67 -7.36 17.94
C LYS A 45 16.65 -5.85 18.06
N LEU A 46 17.79 -5.21 17.80
CA LEU A 46 17.87 -3.74 17.83
C LEU A 46 17.08 -3.06 16.72
N ASN A 47 16.78 -3.79 15.65
CA ASN A 47 16.08 -3.28 14.48
C ASN A 47 15.03 -4.28 14.01
N LEU A 48 13.86 -3.76 13.64
CA LEU A 48 12.88 -4.56 12.93
C LEU A 48 13.41 -4.89 11.52
N SER A 49 13.83 -6.12 11.30
CA SER A 49 14.43 -6.61 10.06
C SER A 49 13.64 -7.82 9.52
N ILE A 50 13.91 -8.19 8.26
CA ILE A 50 13.36 -9.43 7.68
C ILE A 50 13.86 -10.65 8.45
N ALA A 51 15.15 -10.67 8.83
CA ALA A 51 15.73 -11.75 9.62
C ALA A 51 14.96 -11.99 10.94
N LEU A 52 14.66 -10.93 11.69
CA LEU A 52 13.87 -11.04 12.93
C LEU A 52 12.46 -11.59 12.68
N LEU A 53 11.82 -11.17 11.58
CA LEU A 53 10.50 -11.68 11.22
C LEU A 53 10.55 -13.18 10.86
N LEU A 54 11.57 -13.61 10.13
CA LEU A 54 11.77 -15.01 9.77
C LEU A 54 12.03 -15.86 11.01
N GLN A 55 12.89 -15.42 11.92
CA GLN A 55 13.11 -16.08 13.21
C GLN A 55 11.79 -16.24 13.97
N GLY A 56 10.99 -15.17 14.08
CA GLY A 56 9.66 -15.25 14.71
C GLY A 56 8.74 -16.25 14.03
N VAL A 57 8.70 -16.27 12.68
CA VAL A 57 7.89 -17.24 11.93
C VAL A 57 8.34 -18.68 12.19
N ASP A 58 9.65 -18.93 12.25
CA ASP A 58 10.19 -20.26 12.53
C ASP A 58 9.78 -20.74 13.93
N ARG A 59 9.68 -19.83 14.91
CA ARG A 59 9.18 -20.13 16.27
C ARG A 59 7.69 -20.48 16.32
N LEU A 60 6.89 -20.10 15.32
CA LEU A 60 5.47 -20.49 15.27
C LEU A 60 5.28 -22.00 15.14
N ALA A 61 6.29 -22.74 14.68
CA ALA A 61 6.27 -24.21 14.68
C ALA A 61 6.30 -24.81 16.11
N LEU A 62 6.71 -24.03 17.11
CA LEU A 62 6.85 -24.46 18.50
C LEU A 62 5.74 -23.93 19.41
N SER A 63 5.15 -22.78 19.09
CA SER A 63 4.10 -22.13 19.87
C SER A 63 3.33 -21.11 19.04
N ASP A 64 2.04 -20.93 19.35
CA ASP A 64 1.26 -19.82 18.80
C ASP A 64 1.53 -18.48 19.53
N LEU A 65 2.21 -18.50 20.68
CA LEU A 65 2.50 -17.33 21.51
C LEU A 65 3.89 -16.74 21.22
N VAL A 66 4.11 -16.30 19.98
CA VAL A 66 5.40 -15.75 19.55
C VAL A 66 5.34 -14.24 19.40
N TYR A 67 6.30 -13.54 20.03
CA TYR A 67 6.49 -12.10 19.90
C TYR A 67 7.87 -11.77 19.32
N ILE A 68 7.95 -10.61 18.67
CA ILE A 68 9.23 -9.97 18.35
C ILE A 68 9.42 -8.66 19.13
N ALA A 69 10.60 -8.56 19.74
CA ALA A 69 11.26 -7.51 20.50
C ALA A 69 12.05 -6.46 19.72
N VAL A 70 11.70 -5.16 19.75
CA VAL A 70 12.62 -4.09 19.30
C VAL A 70 12.64 -2.85 20.20
N PRO A 71 13.69 -2.02 20.20
CA PRO A 71 13.68 -0.73 20.87
C PRO A 71 12.62 0.22 20.27
N LYS A 72 11.99 1.05 21.11
CA LYS A 72 11.06 2.09 20.66
C LYS A 72 11.80 3.26 20.04
N GLY A 73 11.62 3.46 18.73
CA GLY A 73 12.09 4.65 18.01
C GLY A 73 11.29 5.92 18.29
N LYS A 74 11.68 7.03 17.63
CA LYS A 74 11.12 8.37 17.81
C LYS A 74 10.66 8.99 16.48
N GLY A 75 9.75 9.96 16.55
CA GLY A 75 9.32 10.76 15.39
C GLY A 75 8.24 10.14 14.50
N ALA A 76 7.82 10.89 13.47
CA ALA A 76 6.72 10.50 12.59
C ALA A 76 7.07 9.32 11.68
N GLY A 77 8.31 9.27 11.16
CA GLY A 77 8.80 8.16 10.34
C GLY A 77 8.76 6.81 11.07
N TRP A 78 9.20 6.80 12.34
CA TRP A 78 9.09 5.61 13.19
C TRP A 78 7.63 5.18 13.38
N ARG A 79 6.72 6.10 13.70
CA ARG A 79 5.30 5.78 13.86
C ARG A 79 4.69 5.19 12.59
N ALA A 80 5.06 5.69 11.42
CA ALA A 80 4.62 5.14 10.14
C ALA A 80 5.15 3.71 9.93
N ARG A 81 6.44 3.47 10.18
CA ARG A 81 7.07 2.13 10.12
C ARG A 81 6.42 1.17 11.12
N LEU A 82 6.18 1.60 12.35
CA LEU A 82 5.52 0.80 13.38
C LEU A 82 4.11 0.38 12.97
N LYS A 83 3.32 1.29 12.38
CA LYS A 83 1.99 0.95 11.82
C LYS A 83 2.07 -0.12 10.72
N GLY A 84 3.13 -0.08 9.89
CA GLY A 84 3.40 -1.12 8.89
C GLY A 84 3.79 -2.45 9.55
N ALA A 85 4.70 -2.40 10.53
CA ALA A 85 5.17 -3.55 11.31
C ALA A 85 4.03 -4.29 12.00
N VAL A 86 3.14 -3.56 12.70
CA VAL A 86 1.95 -4.13 13.35
C VAL A 86 1.07 -4.89 12.36
N LYS A 87 0.85 -4.32 11.16
CA LYS A 87 0.06 -5.00 10.12
C LYS A 87 0.75 -6.27 9.62
N LEU A 88 2.07 -6.26 9.50
CA LEU A 88 2.84 -7.41 9.04
C LEU A 88 2.87 -8.52 10.10
N CYS A 89 3.18 -8.19 11.35
CA CYS A 89 3.18 -9.17 12.45
C CYS A 89 1.81 -9.83 12.58
N ARG A 90 0.73 -9.04 12.56
CA ARG A 90 -0.63 -9.58 12.52
C ARG A 90 -0.86 -10.54 11.36
N ARG A 91 -0.36 -10.23 10.15
CA ARG A 91 -0.50 -11.12 8.98
C ARG A 91 0.25 -12.44 9.11
N LEU A 92 1.35 -12.42 9.86
CA LEU A 92 2.21 -13.58 10.10
C LEU A 92 1.76 -14.39 11.33
N GLY A 93 0.82 -13.89 12.13
CA GLY A 93 0.45 -14.50 13.41
C GLY A 93 1.42 -14.16 14.55
N LEU A 94 2.29 -13.17 14.37
CA LEU A 94 3.26 -12.74 15.38
C LEU A 94 2.73 -11.58 16.23
N GLY A 95 3.12 -11.57 17.50
CA GLY A 95 3.05 -10.41 18.37
C GLY A 95 4.20 -9.43 18.13
N LEU A 96 4.00 -8.16 18.49
CA LEU A 96 5.01 -7.11 18.37
C LEU A 96 5.10 -6.30 19.65
N ILE A 97 6.29 -6.28 20.24
CA ILE A 97 6.62 -5.51 21.42
C ILE A 97 7.62 -4.41 21.05
N THR A 98 7.50 -3.25 21.68
CA THR A 98 8.59 -2.26 21.72
C THR A 98 9.00 -1.94 23.14
N VAL A 99 10.29 -1.74 23.35
CA VAL A 99 10.83 -1.31 24.66
C VAL A 99 11.37 0.11 24.56
N ARG A 100 10.80 1.04 25.32
CA ARG A 100 11.45 2.34 25.55
C ARG A 100 12.49 2.18 26.65
N LEU A 101 13.75 2.23 26.28
CA LEU A 101 14.87 2.16 27.22
C LEU A 101 15.11 3.52 27.91
N GLY A 102 15.69 3.47 29.11
CA GLY A 102 15.96 4.63 29.96
C GLY A 102 15.94 4.24 31.45
N ALA A 103 16.00 5.23 32.35
CA ALA A 103 15.96 4.99 33.80
C ALA A 103 14.68 4.26 34.26
N ALA A 104 13.56 4.52 33.58
CA ALA A 104 12.31 3.79 33.74
C ALA A 104 11.94 3.13 32.40
N PRO A 105 12.38 1.89 32.14
CA PRO A 105 12.07 1.21 30.91
C PRO A 105 10.57 0.92 30.82
N LEU A 106 10.00 1.03 29.62
CA LEU A 106 8.59 0.75 29.38
C LEU A 106 8.43 -0.27 28.24
N VAL A 107 7.73 -1.35 28.52
CA VAL A 107 7.32 -2.35 27.54
C VAL A 107 5.95 -1.98 26.99
N GLU A 108 5.81 -1.95 25.66
CA GLU A 108 4.55 -1.67 24.96
C GLU A 108 4.26 -2.79 23.96
N VAL A 109 3.14 -3.48 24.16
CA VAL A 109 2.62 -4.49 23.22
C VAL A 109 1.75 -3.77 22.18
N HIS A 110 2.08 -3.90 20.89
CA HIS A 110 1.35 -3.28 19.78
C HIS A 110 0.43 -4.25 19.04
N ALA A 111 0.74 -5.53 19.14
CA ALA A 111 -0.06 -6.63 18.64
C ALA A 111 0.24 -7.88 19.46
N ASP A 112 -0.82 -8.60 19.82
CA ASP A 112 -0.73 -9.97 20.29
C ASP A 112 -0.77 -10.95 19.12
N PRO A 113 -0.10 -12.11 19.23
CA PRO A 113 -0.15 -13.15 18.22
C PRO A 113 -1.57 -13.72 18.16
N LEU A 114 -2.16 -13.66 16.97
CA LEU A 114 -3.51 -14.18 16.69
C LEU A 114 -3.56 -14.72 15.26
N PRO A 115 -4.35 -15.77 14.98
CA PRO A 115 -4.56 -16.25 13.63
C PRO A 115 -5.05 -15.15 12.70
N TYR A 116 -4.45 -15.07 11.51
CA TYR A 116 -4.81 -14.05 10.52
C TYR A 116 -5.64 -14.60 9.37
N THR A 117 -6.82 -14.01 9.21
CA THR A 117 -7.65 -14.25 8.03
C THR A 117 -7.60 -13.03 7.09
N PRO A 118 -6.99 -13.15 5.89
CA PRO A 118 -6.90 -12.02 4.96
C PRO A 118 -8.26 -11.51 4.49
N ARG A 119 -8.57 -10.24 4.78
CA ARG A 119 -9.75 -9.57 4.24
C ARG A 119 -9.46 -8.90 2.90
N LYS A 120 -10.14 -9.34 1.84
CA LYS A 120 -10.06 -8.74 0.50
C LYS A 120 -10.77 -7.38 0.49
N ASN A 121 -10.17 -6.40 -0.19
CA ASN A 121 -10.82 -5.11 -0.45
C ASN A 121 -11.62 -5.19 -1.76
N ARG A 122 -12.86 -5.67 -1.68
CA ARG A 122 -13.74 -5.88 -2.84
C ARG A 122 -13.93 -4.61 -3.67
N LYS A 123 -14.02 -3.44 -3.02
CA LYS A 123 -14.15 -2.14 -3.71
C LYS A 123 -12.93 -1.85 -4.60
N ARG A 124 -11.72 -2.03 -4.06
CA ARG A 124 -10.48 -1.85 -4.84
C ARG A 124 -10.34 -2.88 -5.95
N GLN A 125 -10.75 -4.12 -5.71
CA GLN A 125 -10.74 -5.17 -6.73
C GLN A 125 -11.65 -4.81 -7.91
N VAL A 126 -12.89 -4.38 -7.63
CA VAL A 126 -13.84 -3.96 -8.68
C VAL A 126 -13.30 -2.75 -9.44
N ALA A 127 -12.70 -1.77 -8.75
CA ALA A 127 -12.08 -0.62 -9.42
C ALA A 127 -10.92 -1.03 -10.34
N LEU A 128 -10.08 -1.98 -9.91
CA LEU A 128 -9.00 -2.54 -10.71
C LEU A 128 -9.55 -3.24 -11.96
N LEU A 129 -10.57 -4.09 -11.82
CA LEU A 129 -11.17 -4.80 -12.94
C LEU A 129 -11.84 -3.84 -13.94
N ARG A 130 -12.49 -2.78 -13.44
CA ARG A 130 -13.07 -1.74 -14.30
C ARG A 130 -12.00 -0.99 -15.09
N GLU A 131 -10.90 -0.60 -14.45
CA GLU A 131 -9.77 0.04 -15.12
C GLU A 131 -9.18 -0.88 -16.20
N PHE A 132 -8.96 -2.15 -15.87
CA PHE A 132 -8.43 -3.14 -16.81
C PHE A 132 -9.35 -3.34 -18.03
N SER A 133 -10.65 -3.55 -17.79
CA SER A 133 -11.62 -3.86 -18.86
C SER A 133 -11.87 -2.67 -19.80
N ARG A 134 -11.67 -1.44 -19.32
CA ARG A 134 -11.84 -0.23 -20.13
C ARG A 134 -10.59 0.16 -20.91
N ARG A 135 -9.43 -0.37 -20.52
CA ARG A 135 -8.18 -0.04 -21.19
C ARG A 135 -8.09 -0.79 -22.50
N VAL A 136 -7.89 -0.05 -23.59
CA VAL A 136 -7.62 -0.62 -24.90
C VAL A 136 -6.12 -0.86 -25.01
N GLY A 137 -5.70 -2.07 -25.37
CA GLY A 137 -4.29 -2.41 -25.56
C GLY A 137 -3.42 -2.35 -24.30
N ASP A 138 -2.11 -2.58 -24.49
CA ASP A 138 -1.10 -2.55 -23.42
C ASP A 138 0.04 -1.57 -23.75
N GLN A 139 -0.27 -0.27 -23.67
CA GLN A 139 0.69 0.79 -24.03
C GLN A 139 1.64 1.17 -22.88
N ASN A 140 1.49 0.58 -21.71
CA ASN A 140 2.38 0.83 -20.58
C ASN A 140 3.34 -0.34 -20.41
N LYS A 141 4.64 -0.08 -20.48
CA LYS A 141 5.64 -1.06 -20.04
C LYS A 141 5.85 -0.91 -18.53
N GLY A 142 5.77 -2.02 -17.80
CA GLY A 142 5.98 -2.04 -16.35
C GLY A 142 7.33 -1.43 -15.98
N GLY A 143 7.34 -0.50 -15.01
CA GLY A 143 8.56 0.18 -14.57
C GLY A 143 9.07 1.31 -15.47
N GLN A 144 8.31 1.72 -16.50
CA GLN A 144 8.70 2.86 -17.35
C GLN A 144 8.85 4.16 -16.55
N VAL A 145 9.88 4.94 -16.89
CA VAL A 145 10.16 6.27 -16.33
C VAL A 145 10.09 7.30 -17.47
N GLY A 146 9.58 8.50 -17.18
CA GLY A 146 9.56 9.61 -18.13
C GLY A 146 8.32 9.70 -19.02
N ARG A 147 7.64 8.58 -19.33
CA ARG A 147 6.35 8.60 -20.05
C ARG A 147 5.16 8.54 -19.08
N PRO A 148 4.21 9.49 -19.13
CA PRO A 148 3.02 9.43 -18.30
C PRO A 148 2.20 8.14 -18.53
N VAL A 149 1.79 7.47 -17.45
CA VAL A 149 1.06 6.18 -17.48
C VAL A 149 -0.31 6.33 -18.14
N VAL A 150 -0.53 5.63 -19.27
CA VAL A 150 -1.79 5.63 -20.02
C VAL A 150 -2.84 4.85 -19.25
N THR A 151 -3.77 5.56 -18.61
CA THR A 151 -4.94 4.99 -17.92
C THR A 151 -6.15 4.95 -18.84
N ALA A 152 -7.19 4.19 -18.48
CA ALA A 152 -8.46 4.24 -19.20
C ALA A 152 -9.04 5.67 -19.24
N TYR A 153 -8.85 6.44 -18.15
CA TYR A 153 -9.22 7.86 -18.12
C TYR A 153 -8.44 8.70 -19.14
N ARG A 154 -7.12 8.45 -19.31
CA ARG A 154 -6.34 9.16 -20.34
C ARG A 154 -6.77 8.77 -21.74
N GLN A 155 -7.09 7.50 -21.98
CA GLN A 155 -7.62 7.05 -23.27
C GLN A 155 -8.94 7.74 -23.59
N ASP A 156 -9.86 7.84 -22.62
CA ASP A 156 -11.11 8.61 -22.79
C ASP A 156 -10.83 10.09 -23.05
N ALA A 157 -9.85 10.70 -22.36
CA ALA A 157 -9.45 12.09 -22.65
C ALA A 157 -8.83 12.24 -24.05
N LEU A 158 -8.06 11.26 -24.53
CA LEU A 158 -7.47 11.24 -25.87
C LEU A 158 -8.53 11.07 -26.96
N ARG A 159 -9.55 10.23 -26.76
CA ARG A 159 -10.74 10.13 -27.64
C ARG A 159 -11.39 11.49 -27.83
N LEU A 160 -11.71 12.15 -26.71
CA LEU A 160 -12.34 13.47 -26.74
C LEU A 160 -11.44 14.53 -27.39
N ALA A 161 -10.12 14.45 -27.16
CA ALA A 161 -9.17 15.35 -27.79
C ALA A 161 -9.08 15.14 -29.31
N ALA A 162 -9.04 13.89 -29.78
CA ALA A 162 -9.04 13.55 -31.19
C ALA A 162 -10.33 14.01 -31.88
N ALA A 163 -11.49 13.77 -31.27
CA ALA A 163 -12.78 14.24 -31.77
C ALA A 163 -12.86 15.77 -31.85
N LEU A 164 -12.39 16.49 -30.82
CA LEU A 164 -12.35 17.95 -30.83
C LEU A 164 -11.37 18.53 -31.86
N LYS A 165 -10.27 17.83 -32.16
CA LYS A 165 -9.36 18.22 -33.25
C LYS A 165 -10.07 18.18 -34.61
N LEU A 166 -10.97 17.23 -34.82
CA LEU A 166 -11.73 17.08 -36.07
C LEU A 166 -12.93 18.03 -36.16
N LEU A 167 -13.67 18.19 -35.05
CA LEU A 167 -14.90 18.99 -35.00
C LEU A 167 -14.65 20.48 -34.73
N GLU A 168 -13.40 20.86 -34.39
CA GLU A 168 -12.95 22.16 -33.87
C GLU A 168 -13.57 22.55 -32.52
N SER A 169 -14.87 22.34 -32.32
CA SER A 169 -15.54 22.50 -31.04
C SER A 169 -16.79 21.62 -30.94
N ALA A 170 -17.14 21.19 -29.72
CA ALA A 170 -18.32 20.36 -29.51
C ALA A 170 -18.90 20.52 -28.10
N ARG A 171 -20.16 20.09 -27.93
CA ARG A 171 -20.79 19.98 -26.61
C ARG A 171 -20.44 18.63 -25.96
N PRO A 172 -20.29 18.56 -24.63
CA PRO A 172 -20.00 17.30 -23.95
C PRO A 172 -21.01 16.17 -24.22
N ALA A 173 -22.28 16.51 -24.44
CA ALA A 173 -23.33 15.53 -24.73
C ALA A 173 -23.22 14.93 -26.14
N GLU A 174 -22.66 15.68 -27.09
CA GLU A 174 -22.38 15.19 -28.45
C GLU A 174 -21.19 14.23 -28.38
N LEU A 175 -20.09 14.68 -27.77
CA LEU A 175 -18.87 13.87 -27.59
C LEU A 175 -19.12 12.58 -26.77
N ALA A 176 -19.97 12.65 -25.74
CA ALA A 176 -20.31 11.47 -24.95
C ALA A 176 -20.99 10.37 -25.77
N LYS A 177 -21.75 10.77 -26.81
CA LYS A 177 -22.44 9.85 -27.71
C LYS A 177 -21.54 9.39 -28.84
N SER A 178 -20.86 10.31 -29.53
CA SER A 178 -20.02 9.96 -30.69
C SER A 178 -18.84 9.09 -30.28
N GLU A 179 -18.15 9.44 -29.19
CA GLU A 179 -16.93 8.76 -28.75
C GLU A 179 -17.21 7.63 -27.75
N CYS A 180 -18.47 7.34 -27.46
CA CYS A 180 -18.87 6.37 -26.44
C CYS A 180 -18.18 6.60 -25.08
N VAL A 181 -18.01 7.88 -24.70
CA VAL A 181 -17.46 8.32 -23.41
C VAL A 181 -18.57 8.96 -22.56
N PRO A 182 -19.39 8.20 -21.80
CA PRO A 182 -20.47 8.75 -20.96
C PRO A 182 -20.00 9.81 -19.96
N THR A 183 -18.72 9.79 -19.59
CA THR A 183 -18.09 10.72 -18.65
C THR A 183 -17.49 11.97 -19.30
N ALA A 184 -17.72 12.22 -20.60
CA ALA A 184 -17.10 13.32 -21.35
C ALA A 184 -17.25 14.68 -20.65
N GLY A 185 -18.44 15.01 -20.15
CA GLY A 185 -18.66 16.26 -19.41
C GLY A 185 -17.78 16.43 -18.18
N ALA A 186 -17.58 15.36 -17.40
CA ALA A 186 -16.71 15.40 -16.23
C ALA A 186 -15.22 15.49 -16.61
N ILE A 187 -14.82 14.86 -17.72
CA ILE A 187 -13.45 14.92 -18.22
C ILE A 187 -13.12 16.34 -18.68
N LEU A 188 -13.95 16.91 -19.55
CA LEU A 188 -13.78 18.26 -20.10
C LEU A 188 -13.85 19.35 -19.02
N GLN A 189 -14.73 19.18 -18.02
CA GLN A 189 -14.86 20.17 -16.94
C GLN A 189 -13.69 20.15 -15.96
N ARG A 190 -13.21 18.96 -15.59
CA ARG A 190 -12.10 18.84 -14.61
C ARG A 190 -10.76 19.15 -15.24
N ASP A 191 -10.62 18.82 -16.52
CA ASP A 191 -9.44 19.04 -17.34
C ASP A 191 -8.11 18.81 -16.59
N TYR A 192 -7.93 17.62 -16.02
CA TYR A 192 -6.75 17.29 -15.21
C TYR A 192 -5.42 17.45 -15.97
N TYR A 193 -5.46 17.51 -17.30
CA TYR A 193 -4.28 17.59 -18.14
C TYR A 193 -4.10 18.95 -18.82
N GLY A 194 -5.06 19.88 -18.70
CA GLY A 194 -5.02 21.16 -19.39
C GLY A 194 -5.25 21.06 -20.90
N TRP A 195 -5.89 19.99 -21.38
CA TRP A 195 -6.06 19.69 -22.80
C TRP A 195 -7.25 20.41 -23.44
N PHE A 196 -8.18 20.92 -22.64
CA PHE A 196 -9.46 21.40 -23.14
C PHE A 196 -9.69 22.87 -22.78
N LEU A 197 -10.32 23.61 -23.68
CA LEU A 197 -10.69 25.01 -23.45
C LEU A 197 -12.19 25.17 -23.58
N ARG A 198 -12.81 25.80 -22.58
CA ARG A 198 -14.23 26.14 -22.63
C ARG A 198 -14.41 27.50 -23.29
N ILE A 199 -14.82 27.51 -24.55
CA ILE A 199 -15.02 28.75 -25.33
C ILE A 199 -16.40 29.36 -25.14
N ASN A 200 -17.40 28.54 -24.77
CA ASN A 200 -18.77 29.00 -24.51
C ASN A 200 -19.44 28.15 -23.44
N ARG A 201 -20.64 28.53 -23.01
CA ARG A 201 -21.40 27.75 -22.02
C ARG A 201 -21.67 26.33 -22.57
N GLY A 202 -20.89 25.36 -22.10
CA GLY A 202 -21.05 23.96 -22.48
C GLY A 202 -20.48 23.61 -23.85
N VAL A 203 -19.59 24.44 -24.41
CA VAL A 203 -18.89 24.19 -25.67
C VAL A 203 -17.39 24.24 -25.39
N TYR A 204 -16.69 23.21 -25.84
CA TYR A 204 -15.26 23.02 -25.62
C TYR A 204 -14.52 22.90 -26.95
N THR A 205 -13.27 23.32 -26.96
CA THR A 205 -12.28 23.12 -28.03
C THR A 205 -10.99 22.57 -27.43
N LEU A 206 -10.01 22.25 -28.27
CA LEU A 206 -8.73 21.71 -27.84
C LEU A 206 -7.73 22.85 -27.55
N SER A 207 -6.99 22.73 -26.44
CA SER A 207 -5.90 23.66 -26.11
C SER A 207 -4.62 23.34 -26.91
N GLU A 208 -3.63 24.22 -26.88
CA GLU A 208 -2.29 23.91 -27.43
C GLU A 208 -1.67 22.67 -26.78
N ALA A 209 -1.83 22.53 -25.45
CA ALA A 209 -1.36 21.35 -24.72
C ALA A 209 -2.10 20.08 -25.15
N GLY A 210 -3.40 20.19 -25.46
CA GLY A 210 -4.19 19.08 -26.02
C GLY A 210 -3.70 18.65 -27.41
N HIS A 211 -3.36 19.61 -28.28
CA HIS A 211 -2.75 19.31 -29.58
C HIS A 211 -1.40 18.60 -29.43
N ALA A 212 -0.54 19.10 -28.54
CA ALA A 212 0.76 18.48 -28.26
C ALA A 212 0.61 17.06 -27.69
N ALA A 213 -0.40 16.84 -26.83
CA ALA A 213 -0.67 15.53 -26.26
C ALA A 213 -1.08 14.47 -27.30
N LEU A 214 -1.85 14.85 -28.32
CA LEU A 214 -2.19 13.93 -29.41
C LEU A 214 -0.95 13.46 -30.17
N GLY A 215 0.10 14.28 -30.27
CA GLY A 215 1.39 13.87 -30.83
C GLY A 215 2.21 13.01 -29.85
N GLN A 216 2.16 13.31 -28.56
CA GLN A 216 2.87 12.52 -27.52
C GLN A 216 2.32 11.10 -27.33
N PHE A 217 1.03 10.92 -27.61
CA PHE A 217 0.28 9.68 -27.44
C PHE A 217 -0.30 9.17 -28.76
N ASP A 218 0.38 9.43 -29.87
CA ASP A 218 -0.04 9.03 -31.22
C ASP A 218 -0.28 7.51 -31.33
N ASP A 219 0.63 6.70 -30.79
CA ASP A 219 0.52 5.25 -30.66
C ASP A 219 -0.72 4.81 -29.86
N VAL A 220 -1.09 5.56 -28.82
CA VAL A 220 -2.28 5.28 -28.01
C VAL A 220 -3.55 5.63 -28.78
N VAL A 221 -3.57 6.77 -29.47
CA VAL A 221 -4.71 7.21 -30.29
C VAL A 221 -4.95 6.20 -31.41
N ALA A 222 -3.90 5.83 -32.14
CA ALA A 222 -3.98 4.80 -33.19
C ALA A 222 -4.49 3.46 -32.65
N ALA A 223 -4.05 3.05 -31.46
CA ALA A 223 -4.51 1.81 -30.84
C ALA A 223 -5.98 1.86 -30.40
N ILE A 224 -6.49 3.04 -30.02
CA ILE A 224 -7.91 3.24 -29.70
C ILE A 224 -8.76 3.13 -30.97
N GLU A 225 -8.38 3.86 -32.02
CA GLU A 225 -9.09 3.87 -33.30
C GLU A 225 -9.12 2.48 -33.95
N ALA A 226 -8.07 1.67 -33.80
CA ALA A 226 -8.03 0.31 -34.32
C ALA A 226 -8.92 -0.69 -33.56
N ALA A 227 -9.42 -0.32 -32.37
CA ALA A 227 -10.25 -1.19 -31.52
C ALA A 227 -11.76 -0.87 -31.60
N GLU A 228 -12.14 0.17 -32.36
CA GLU A 228 -13.51 0.65 -32.58
C GLU A 228 -14.03 0.23 -33.96
#